data_AF-A0A961ZXE9-F1
#
_entry.id   AF-A0A961ZXE9-F1
#
_cell.length_a   1.000
_cell.length_b   1.000
_cell.length_c   1.000
_cell.angle_alpha   90.00
_cell.angle_beta   90.00
_cell.angle_gamma   90.00
#
_symmetry.space_group_name_H-M   'P 1'
#
loop_
_entity.id
_entity.type
_entity.pdbx_description
1 polymer ?
#
loop_
_entity_poly.entity_id
_entity_poly.type
_entity_poly.pdbx_seq_one_letter_code
_entity_poly.pdbx_strand_id
1 'polypeptide(L)'
;SSGTWWRRYILQPEIFSILAGQERGSGDEIQITDAMITLMNKMKQPFYAVRFDGKIYDCGSKIGFLMANVAYALERDDLASEFKSELAKVL
;
A
#
# COMPACT_ATOMS: atom_id res chain seq x y z
N SER A 1 2.33 12.60 -12.30
CA SER A 1 2.96 12.09 -11.07
C SER A 1 1.93 11.23 -10.34
N SER A 2 1.92 9.94 -10.60
CA SER A 2 1.02 8.96 -9.97
C SER A 2 1.41 8.77 -8.50
N GLY A 3 0.82 9.60 -7.62
CA GLY A 3 0.91 9.40 -6.18
C GLY A 3 0.30 8.05 -5.83
N THR A 4 1.15 7.07 -5.56
CA THR A 4 0.71 5.75 -5.12
C THR A 4 0.30 5.90 -3.67
N TRP A 5 -1.01 5.89 -3.43
CA TRP A 5 -1.58 5.94 -2.09
C TRP A 5 -1.34 4.60 -1.39
N TRP A 6 -0.57 4.65 -0.33
CA TRP A 6 -0.30 3.56 0.59
C TRP A 6 -1.63 2.99 1.13
N ARG A 7 -1.84 1.67 1.06
CA ARG A 7 -3.02 0.99 1.64
C ARG A 7 -2.90 0.86 3.17
N ARG A 8 -2.64 1.98 3.85
CA ARG A 8 -2.54 2.06 5.31
C ARG A 8 -3.47 3.18 5.76
N TYR A 9 -4.50 2.80 6.50
CA TYR A 9 -5.54 3.72 6.96
C TYR A 9 -5.73 3.52 8.46
N ILE A 10 -5.79 4.63 9.20
CA ILE A 10 -6.27 4.67 10.57
C ILE A 10 -7.59 5.40 10.51
N LEU A 11 -8.67 4.66 10.69
CA LEU A 11 -10.03 5.15 10.47
C LEU A 11 -10.81 5.05 11.78
N GLN A 12 -11.66 6.04 12.01
CA GLN A 12 -12.53 6.06 13.18
C GLN A 12 -13.65 5.02 13.03
N PRO A 13 -14.18 4.47 14.14
CA PRO A 13 -15.11 3.34 14.11
C PRO A 13 -16.44 3.65 13.39
N GLU A 14 -16.81 4.92 13.19
CA GLU A 14 -18.01 5.30 12.44
C GLU A 14 -18.00 4.79 11.00
N ILE A 15 -16.83 4.44 10.46
CA ILE A 15 -16.73 3.81 9.14
C ILE A 15 -17.50 2.49 9.05
N PHE A 16 -17.55 1.71 10.13
CA PHE A 16 -18.22 0.41 10.12
C PHE A 16 -19.73 0.55 9.92
N SER A 17 -20.34 1.57 10.52
CA SER A 17 -21.76 1.87 10.33
C SER A 17 -22.07 2.25 8.88
N ILE A 18 -21.16 2.93 8.20
CA ILE A 18 -21.31 3.29 6.78
C ILE A 18 -21.15 2.05 5.92
N LEU A 19 -20.09 1.25 6.15
CA LEU A 19 -19.84 0.01 5.41
C LEU A 19 -20.99 -1.00 5.53
N ALA A 20 -21.62 -1.09 6.71
CA ALA A 20 -22.76 -1.98 6.94
C ALA A 20 -24.03 -1.58 6.16
N GLY A 21 -24.20 -0.28 5.87
CA GLY A 21 -25.34 0.25 5.13
C GLY A 21 -25.04 0.58 3.66
N GLN A 22 -23.83 0.29 3.18
CA GLN A 22 -23.39 0.69 1.85
C GLN A 22 -23.88 -0.29 0.79
N GLU A 23 -24.45 0.25 -0.30
CA GLU A 23 -24.74 -0.52 -1.50
C GLU A 23 -23.43 -0.87 -2.22
N ARG A 24 -23.44 -2.02 -2.92
CA ARG A 24 -22.27 -2.51 -3.66
C ARG A 24 -21.90 -1.52 -4.76
N GLY A 25 -20.62 -1.18 -4.83
CA GLY A 25 -20.08 -0.21 -5.78
C GLY A 25 -19.61 -0.87 -7.07
N SER A 26 -18.47 -0.41 -7.59
CA SER A 26 -17.88 -0.99 -8.81
C SER A 26 -17.46 -2.45 -8.59
N GLY A 27 -17.82 -3.31 -9.54
CA GLY A 27 -17.46 -4.74 -9.50
C GLY A 27 -18.27 -5.57 -8.51
N ASP A 28 -19.41 -5.08 -8.02
CA ASP A 28 -20.25 -5.74 -7.01
C ASP A 28 -19.57 -5.89 -5.63
N GLU A 29 -18.55 -5.07 -5.37
CA GLU A 29 -17.81 -5.02 -4.11
C GLU A 29 -18.12 -3.75 -3.31
N ILE A 30 -18.12 -3.86 -1.98
CA ILE A 30 -18.19 -2.70 -1.09
C ILE A 30 -16.79 -2.08 -1.01
N GLN A 31 -16.63 -0.90 -1.61
CA GLN A 31 -15.36 -0.19 -1.65
C GLN A 31 -15.19 0.72 -0.42
N ILE A 32 -14.08 0.54 0.29
CA ILE A 32 -13.73 1.37 1.47
C ILE A 32 -13.49 2.83 1.11
N THR A 33 -13.07 3.12 -0.12
CA THR A 33 -12.86 4.48 -0.64
C THR A 33 -14.15 5.30 -0.60
N ASP A 34 -15.28 4.68 -0.96
CA ASP A 34 -16.59 5.34 -0.97
C ASP A 34 -17.08 5.62 0.47
N ALA A 35 -16.80 4.71 1.40
CA ALA A 35 -17.06 4.91 2.82
C ALA A 35 -16.24 6.10 3.38
N MET A 36 -14.96 6.21 3.00
CA MET A 36 -14.09 7.31 3.41
C MET A 36 -14.57 8.66 2.86
N ILE A 37 -14.98 8.72 1.59
CA ILE A 37 -15.58 9.93 0.99
C ILE A 37 -16.85 10.32 1.75
N THR A 38 -17.68 9.34 2.11
CA THR A 38 -18.89 9.57 2.90
C THR A 38 -18.58 10.12 4.29
N LEU A 39 -17.57 9.59 5.00
CA LEU A 39 -17.12 10.13 6.29
C LEU A 39 -16.64 11.57 6.18
N MET A 40 -15.81 11.86 5.17
CA MET A 40 -15.26 13.19 4.94
C MET A 40 -16.37 14.20 4.65
N ASN A 41 -17.30 13.88 3.74
CA ASN A 41 -18.32 14.81 3.27
C ASN A 41 -19.54 14.90 4.21
N LYS A 42 -20.07 13.75 4.66
CA LYS A 42 -21.31 13.72 5.45
C LYS A 42 -21.08 13.91 6.95
N MET A 43 -20.00 13.36 7.50
CA MET A 43 -19.69 13.48 8.92
C MET A 43 -18.69 14.59 9.25
N LYS A 44 -18.20 15.32 8.22
CA LYS A 44 -17.21 16.41 8.36
C LYS A 44 -15.98 16.02 9.19
N GLN A 45 -15.59 14.74 9.14
CA GLN A 45 -14.40 14.28 9.84
C GLN A 45 -13.15 14.83 9.15
N PRO A 46 -12.16 15.34 9.90
CA PRO A 46 -10.91 15.79 9.32
C PRO A 46 -10.10 14.59 8.80
N PHE A 47 -9.69 14.65 7.53
CA PHE A 47 -8.79 13.67 6.93
C PHE A 47 -7.40 14.26 6.75
N TYR A 48 -6.38 13.49 7.12
CA TYR A 48 -4.98 13.86 6.99
C TYR A 48 -4.26 12.85 6.11
N ALA A 49 -3.47 13.34 5.16
CA ALA A 49 -2.62 12.51 4.32
C ALA A 49 -1.19 12.57 4.86
N VAL A 50 -0.63 11.40 5.18
CA VAL A 50 0.79 11.28 5.54
C VAL A 50 1.55 10.80 4.31
N ARG A 51 2.56 11.57 3.91
CA ARG A 51 3.50 11.14 2.89
C ARG A 51 4.58 10.29 3.55
N PHE A 52 4.77 9.08 3.04
CA PHE A 52 5.88 8.23 3.44
C PHE A 52 7.04 8.42 2.46
N ASP A 53 8.22 8.77 2.97
CA ASP A 53 9.42 9.04 2.16
C ASP A 53 10.41 7.86 2.20
N GLY A 54 9.89 6.64 2.08
CA GLY A 54 10.69 5.42 1.96
C GLY A 54 10.49 4.70 0.64
N LYS A 55 11.29 3.66 0.42
CA LYS A 55 11.24 2.87 -0.81
C LYS A 55 10.13 1.82 -0.71
N ILE A 56 9.16 1.90 -1.61
CA ILE A 56 8.08 0.91 -1.72
C ILE A 56 8.49 -0.16 -2.71
N TYR A 57 8.20 -1.40 -2.34
CA TYR A 57 8.15 -2.48 -3.30
C TYR A 57 6.70 -2.95 -3.40
N ASP A 58 6.10 -2.78 -4.58
CA ASP A 58 4.77 -3.30 -4.85
C ASP A 58 4.85 -4.80 -5.14
N CYS A 59 4.70 -5.60 -4.08
CA CYS A 59 4.68 -7.06 -4.17
C CYS A 59 3.43 -7.61 -4.90
N GLY A 60 2.46 -6.76 -5.27
CA GLY A 60 1.32 -7.16 -6.12
C GLY A 60 1.71 -7.41 -7.58
N SER A 61 2.88 -6.91 -8.01
CA SER A 61 3.44 -7.17 -9.34
C SER A 61 4.60 -8.17 -9.26
N LYS A 62 4.73 -9.04 -10.28
CA LYS A 62 5.84 -10.01 -10.36
C LYS A 62 7.21 -9.32 -10.27
N ILE A 63 7.36 -8.19 -10.95
CA ILE A 63 8.60 -7.41 -10.94
C ILE A 63 8.85 -6.77 -9.57
N GLY A 64 7.83 -6.15 -8.96
CA GLY A 64 7.98 -5.54 -7.64
C GLY A 64 8.32 -6.57 -6.55
N PHE A 65 7.78 -7.79 -6.64
CA PHE A 65 8.19 -8.89 -5.77
C PHE A 65 9.67 -9.27 -5.93
N LEU A 66 10.16 -9.43 -7.17
CA LEU A 66 11.58 -9.74 -7.40
C LEU A 66 12.50 -8.60 -6.91
N MET A 67 12.12 -7.36 -7.16
CA MET A 67 12.85 -6.18 -6.68
C MET A 67 12.88 -6.09 -5.15
N ALA A 68 11.80 -6.48 -4.46
CA ALA A 68 11.75 -6.53 -3.01
C ALA A 68 12.78 -7.53 -2.45
N ASN A 69 12.84 -8.72 -3.04
CA ASN A 69 13.77 -9.77 -2.62
C ASN A 69 15.23 -9.35 -2.85
N VAL A 70 15.54 -8.79 -4.02
CA VAL A 70 16.88 -8.27 -4.32
C VAL A 70 17.27 -7.18 -3.32
N ALA A 71 16.38 -6.23 -3.06
CA ALA A 71 16.65 -5.15 -2.11
C ALA A 71 16.89 -5.66 -0.70
N TYR A 72 16.05 -6.58 -0.23
CA TYR A 72 16.17 -7.16 1.11
C TYR A 72 17.44 -8.00 1.26
N ALA A 73 17.85 -8.74 0.22
CA ALA A 73 19.11 -9.48 0.22
C ALA A 73 20.34 -8.55 0.25
N LEU A 74 20.26 -7.38 -0.38
CA LEU A 74 21.34 -6.39 -0.40
C LEU A 74 21.43 -5.53 0.87
N GLU A 75 20.35 -5.44 1.66
CA GLU A 75 20.31 -4.72 2.94
C GLU A 75 20.85 -5.58 4.10
N ARG A 76 20.94 -6.90 3.92
CA ARG A 76 21.45 -7.83 4.93
C ARG A 76 22.97 -7.95 4.88
N ASP A 77 23.66 -7.53 5.95
CA ASP A 77 25.12 -7.56 6.03
C ASP A 77 25.71 -8.97 5.85
N ASP A 78 25.01 -10.01 6.30
CA ASP A 78 25.43 -11.40 6.20
C ASP A 78 25.29 -12.00 4.79
N LEU A 79 24.46 -11.38 3.93
CA LEU A 79 24.11 -11.92 2.61
C LEU A 79 24.57 -11.02 1.46
N ALA A 80 24.66 -9.70 1.69
CA ALA A 80 24.81 -8.70 0.64
C ALA A 80 26.09 -8.88 -0.19
N SER A 81 27.20 -9.28 0.44
CA SER A 81 28.49 -9.46 -0.25
C SER A 81 28.43 -10.62 -1.26
N GLU A 82 28.00 -11.80 -0.79
CA GLU A 82 27.87 -13.01 -1.61
C GLU A 82 26.81 -12.81 -2.69
N PHE A 83 25.65 -12.26 -2.32
CA PHE A 83 24.56 -12.02 -3.26
C PHE A 83 24.92 -11.03 -4.37
N LYS A 84 25.71 -9.98 -4.08
CA LYS A 84 26.24 -9.06 -5.12
C LYS A 84 27.14 -9.80 -6.11
N SER A 85 27.99 -10.70 -5.62
CA SER A 85 28.88 -11.49 -6.47
C SER A 85 28.09 -12.40 -7.40
N GLU A 86 27.08 -13.10 -6.88
CA GLU A 86 26.23 -13.95 -7.71
C GLU A 86 25.37 -13.15 -8.70
N LEU A 87 24.82 -12.01 -8.29
CA LEU A 87 24.04 -11.15 -9.17
C LEU A 87 24.87 -10.65 -10.37
N ALA A 88 26.14 -10.32 -10.16
CA ALA A 88 27.04 -9.88 -11.22
C ALA A 88 27.38 -10.96 -12.26
N LYS A 89 27.19 -12.24 -11.93
CA LYS A 89 27.38 -13.36 -12.89
C LYS A 89 26.17 -13.59 -13.78
N VAL A 90 24.98 -13.14 -13.34
CA VAL A 90 23.69 -13.36 -14.00
C VAL A 90 23.33 -12.18 -14.92
N LEU A 91 23.92 -11.00 -14.68
CA LEU A 91 23.80 -9.80 -15.52
C LEU A 91 24.84 -9.79 -16.64
#